data_AF-V4NDL3-F1
#
_entry.id   AF-V4NDL3-F1
#
_cell.length_a   1.000
_cell.length_b   1.000
_cell.length_c   1.000
_cell.angle_alpha   90.00
_cell.angle_beta   90.00
_cell.angle_gamma   90.00
#
_symmetry.space_group_name_H-M   'P 1'
#
loop_
_entity.id
_entity.type
_entity.pdbx_description
1 polymer ?
#
loop_
_entity_poly.entity_id
_entity_poly.type
_entity_poly.pdbx_seq_one_letter_code
_entity_poly.pdbx_strand_id
1 'polypeptide(L)'
;MAHFACIELGGTKINLAAGSGPDDMSAVVRLPTLDPASTLAAMVEQLRHLAGEGGFDAIGVASFGPIALTPGTSAYGHFRQTPKPGWSGADLLGPIRDAFPQTPIALDTDVNGAALGEARWGGAVGLDSFAYVTVGTGIGVGLVCNGRPVHGLLHPEAGHIRVRRQPDDSYAGHCPFHGDCLEGLACGPAIQARTGKAGETLAADDPVWSLTGRYLAELFHSLILIASPQRILVGGGIGLNPAVLTAARDAAHSGLGGYIEALEDRSTFDEFIQPAHLGDRAGVMGALALAQGASHEHRAP
;
A
#
# COMPACT_ATOMS: atom_id res chain seq x y z
N MET A 1 -27.52 8.23 7.70
CA MET A 1 -26.68 7.02 7.53
C MET A 1 -25.30 7.37 8.05
N ALA A 2 -24.48 6.37 8.40
CA ALA A 2 -23.09 6.65 8.77
C ALA A 2 -22.35 7.28 7.58
N HIS A 3 -21.54 8.31 7.82
CA HIS A 3 -20.82 9.05 6.79
C HIS A 3 -19.33 9.11 7.13
N PHE A 4 -18.50 8.43 6.35
CA PHE A 4 -17.06 8.34 6.61
C PHE A 4 -16.26 9.04 5.53
N ALA A 5 -15.21 9.77 5.93
CA ALA A 5 -14.23 10.28 4.97
C ALA A 5 -13.11 9.27 4.76
N CYS A 6 -12.72 9.09 3.50
CA CYS A 6 -11.70 8.14 3.07
C CYS A 6 -10.57 8.92 2.42
N ILE A 7 -9.38 8.88 3.02
CA ILE A 7 -8.16 9.52 2.51
C ILE A 7 -7.13 8.45 2.18
N GLU A 8 -6.84 8.28 0.90
CA GLU A 8 -5.66 7.54 0.44
C GLU A 8 -4.62 8.54 -0.03
N LEU A 9 -3.59 8.77 0.79
CA LEU A 9 -2.51 9.70 0.51
C LEU A 9 -1.31 8.93 -0.05
N GLY A 10 -1.14 8.94 -1.37
CA GLY A 10 0.04 8.40 -2.04
C GLY A 10 1.12 9.45 -2.28
N GLY A 11 2.34 9.02 -2.65
CA GLY A 11 3.46 9.94 -2.91
C GLY A 11 3.30 10.83 -4.15
N THR A 12 2.39 10.50 -5.06
CA THR A 12 2.14 11.24 -6.32
C THR A 12 0.75 11.83 -6.41
N LYS A 13 -0.24 11.18 -5.81
CA LYS A 13 -1.65 11.58 -5.83
C LYS A 13 -2.32 11.26 -4.50
N ILE A 14 -3.36 12.01 -4.19
CA ILE A 14 -4.32 11.74 -3.13
C ILE A 14 -5.62 11.28 -3.78
N ASN A 15 -6.25 10.24 -3.26
CA ASN A 15 -7.63 9.89 -3.57
C ASN A 15 -8.50 10.18 -2.34
N LEU A 16 -9.59 10.92 -2.54
CA LEU A 16 -10.54 11.31 -1.50
C LEU A 16 -11.93 10.83 -1.89
N ALA A 17 -12.64 10.23 -0.95
CA ALA A 17 -14.04 9.87 -1.11
C ALA A 17 -14.77 9.98 0.23
N ALA A 18 -16.09 9.96 0.19
CA ALA A 18 -16.91 9.81 1.38
C ALA A 18 -18.06 8.84 1.15
N GLY A 19 -18.46 8.11 2.17
CA GLY A 19 -19.52 7.11 2.05
C GLY A 19 -19.68 6.24 3.29
N SER A 20 -20.68 5.35 3.25
CA SER A 20 -20.96 4.41 4.33
C SER A 20 -20.40 3.00 4.06
N GLY A 21 -20.17 2.65 2.80
CA GLY A 21 -19.81 1.30 2.36
C GLY A 21 -19.33 1.23 0.89
N PRO A 22 -18.90 0.05 0.39
CA PRO A 22 -18.46 -0.12 -1.00
C PRO A 22 -19.49 0.29 -2.05
N ASP A 23 -20.78 0.10 -1.73
CA ASP A 23 -21.94 0.36 -2.60
C ASP A 23 -22.55 1.76 -2.39
N ASP A 24 -22.09 2.48 -1.38
CA ASP A 24 -22.55 3.83 -1.01
C ASP A 24 -21.33 4.70 -0.74
N MET A 25 -20.63 5.04 -1.83
CA MET A 25 -19.44 5.86 -1.83
C MET A 25 -19.53 6.90 -2.95
N SER A 26 -19.12 8.12 -2.65
CA SER A 26 -19.00 9.18 -3.63
C SER A 26 -18.02 8.79 -4.75
N ALA A 27 -18.07 9.54 -5.86
CA ALA A 27 -16.98 9.51 -6.81
C ALA A 27 -15.66 9.87 -6.11
N VAL A 28 -14.58 9.20 -6.51
CA VAL A 28 -13.23 9.47 -6.01
C VAL A 28 -12.74 10.79 -6.59
N VAL A 29 -12.45 11.75 -5.73
CA VAL A 29 -11.78 13.00 -6.09
C VAL A 29 -10.27 12.79 -6.00
N ARG A 30 -9.55 13.13 -7.07
CA ARG A 30 -8.10 12.95 -7.14
C ARG A 30 -7.38 14.29 -7.15
N LEU A 31 -6.42 14.44 -6.26
CA LEU A 31 -5.57 15.62 -6.14
C LEU A 31 -4.09 15.23 -6.33
N PRO A 32 -3.23 16.12 -6.85
CA PRO A 32 -1.79 15.85 -6.90
C PRO A 32 -1.14 15.98 -5.51
N THR A 33 -0.15 15.14 -5.23
CA THR A 33 0.68 15.26 -4.02
C THR A 33 1.88 16.17 -4.28
N LEU A 34 1.80 17.41 -3.79
CA LEU A 34 2.79 18.47 -3.94
C LEU A 34 3.69 18.57 -2.69
N ASP A 35 3.98 19.78 -2.22
CA ASP A 35 4.54 20.04 -0.90
C ASP A 35 3.48 19.83 0.20
N PRO A 36 3.87 19.57 1.47
CA PRO A 36 2.91 19.27 2.52
C PRO A 36 1.87 20.38 2.73
N ALA A 37 2.26 21.66 2.75
CA ALA A 37 1.34 22.73 3.09
C ALA A 37 0.23 22.85 2.03
N SER A 38 0.59 22.91 0.75
CA SER A 38 -0.37 22.99 -0.35
C SER A 38 -1.25 21.74 -0.44
N THR A 39 -0.65 20.56 -0.24
CA THR A 39 -1.34 19.27 -0.31
C THR A 39 -2.39 19.15 0.80
N LEU A 40 -2.01 19.46 2.04
CA LEU A 40 -2.89 19.36 3.21
C LEU A 40 -4.01 20.41 3.16
N ALA A 41 -3.73 21.62 2.68
CA ALA A 41 -4.75 22.65 2.48
C ALA A 41 -5.82 22.21 1.46
N ALA A 42 -5.41 21.73 0.29
CA ALA A 42 -6.32 21.25 -0.75
C ALA A 42 -7.13 20.02 -0.28
N MET A 43 -6.48 19.13 0.49
CA MET A 43 -7.14 17.98 1.09
C MET A 43 -8.24 18.40 2.08
N VAL A 44 -7.94 19.33 3.00
CA VAL A 44 -8.92 19.84 3.97
C VAL A 44 -10.09 20.56 3.29
N GLU A 45 -9.81 21.36 2.26
CA GLU A 45 -10.84 22.02 1.46
C GLU A 45 -11.80 20.98 0.84
N GLN A 46 -11.25 19.94 0.22
CA GLN A 46 -12.05 18.90 -0.39
C GLN A 46 -12.83 18.08 0.64
N LEU A 47 -12.26 17.81 1.83
CA LEU A 47 -12.96 17.14 2.92
C LEU A 47 -14.16 17.97 3.41
N ARG A 48 -14.02 19.29 3.53
CA ARG A 48 -15.16 20.17 3.89
C ARG A 48 -16.27 20.08 2.86
N HIS A 49 -15.93 19.99 1.58
CA HIS A 49 -16.92 19.82 0.52
C HIS A 49 -17.61 18.44 0.59
N LEU A 50 -16.89 17.38 0.95
CA LEU A 50 -17.43 16.02 1.10
C LEU A 50 -18.24 15.82 2.40
N ALA A 51 -17.97 16.61 3.44
CA ALA A 51 -18.64 16.51 4.74
C ALA A 51 -20.12 16.93 4.67
N GLY A 52 -20.43 17.93 3.85
CA GLY A 52 -21.76 18.55 3.84
C GLY A 52 -22.13 19.14 5.21
N GLU A 53 -23.42 19.31 5.47
CA GLU A 53 -23.91 19.88 6.74
C GLU A 53 -23.78 18.92 7.94
N GLY A 54 -23.70 17.61 7.69
CA GLY A 54 -23.71 16.58 8.73
C GLY A 54 -22.34 16.25 9.33
N GLY A 55 -21.24 16.67 8.71
CA GLY A 55 -19.90 16.26 9.12
C GLY A 55 -19.63 14.78 8.84
N PHE A 56 -18.57 14.24 9.43
CA PHE A 56 -18.22 12.82 9.33
C PHE A 56 -18.33 12.14 10.69
N ASP A 57 -18.79 10.88 10.69
CA ASP A 57 -18.77 10.00 11.86
C ASP A 57 -17.34 9.55 12.22
N ALA A 58 -16.47 9.44 11.21
CA ALA A 58 -15.03 9.20 11.37
C ALA A 58 -14.30 9.50 10.05
N ILE A 59 -12.98 9.71 10.16
CA ILE A 59 -12.06 9.87 9.02
C ILE A 59 -11.05 8.73 9.07
N GLY A 60 -10.86 8.05 7.95
CA GLY A 60 -9.80 7.06 7.79
C GLY A 60 -8.73 7.57 6.85
N VAL A 61 -7.48 7.41 7.26
CA VAL A 61 -6.30 7.88 6.52
C VAL A 61 -5.36 6.71 6.28
N ALA A 62 -5.20 6.35 5.01
CA ALA A 62 -4.23 5.39 4.54
C ALA A 62 -3.12 6.18 3.81
N SER A 63 -1.97 6.36 4.46
CA SER A 63 -0.91 7.27 4.00
C SER A 63 0.35 6.55 3.57
N PHE A 64 1.04 7.05 2.55
CA PHE A 64 2.41 6.66 2.28
C PHE A 64 3.28 6.89 3.52
N GLY A 65 4.38 6.14 3.60
CA GLY A 65 5.31 6.17 4.72
C GLY A 65 6.72 6.64 4.38
N PRO A 66 7.66 6.51 5.34
CA PRO A 66 7.40 6.05 6.70
C PRO A 66 6.67 7.08 7.55
N ILE A 67 5.68 6.66 8.35
CA ILE A 67 4.87 7.54 9.21
C ILE A 67 4.76 6.99 10.63
N ALA A 68 4.73 7.88 11.63
CA ALA A 68 4.59 7.47 13.02
C ALA A 68 3.14 7.10 13.36
N LEU A 69 2.93 5.83 13.70
CA LEU A 69 1.60 5.25 13.91
C LEU A 69 1.26 4.95 15.37
N THR A 70 2.17 5.22 16.33
CA THR A 70 1.91 4.95 17.75
C THR A 70 0.96 6.00 18.34
N PRO A 71 -0.30 5.65 18.66
CA PRO A 71 -1.28 6.61 19.16
C PRO A 71 -0.84 7.20 20.51
N GLY A 72 -1.29 8.43 20.81
CA GLY A 72 -0.98 9.13 22.06
C GLY A 72 0.43 9.71 22.18
N THR A 73 1.30 9.50 21.19
CA THR A 73 2.62 10.17 21.12
C THR A 73 2.51 11.50 20.38
N SER A 74 3.36 12.47 20.71
CA SER A 74 3.43 13.75 19.96
C SER A 74 3.85 13.56 18.50
N ALA A 75 4.50 12.44 18.19
CA ALA A 75 4.89 12.09 16.83
C ALA A 75 3.75 11.45 16.02
N TYR A 76 2.65 11.02 16.62
CA TYR A 76 1.57 10.33 15.90
C TYR A 76 1.05 11.16 14.72
N GLY A 77 1.09 10.59 13.52
CA GLY A 77 0.74 11.30 12.28
C GLY A 77 1.85 12.13 11.65
N HIS A 78 3.07 12.12 12.21
CA HIS A 78 4.21 12.79 11.60
C HIS A 78 4.99 11.84 10.70
N PHE A 79 5.32 12.30 9.50
CA PHE A 79 6.23 11.60 8.60
C PHE A 79 7.63 11.50 9.19
N ARG A 80 8.28 10.35 8.97
CA ARG A 80 9.69 10.14 9.31
C ARG A 80 10.57 10.50 8.11
N GLN A 81 11.76 9.90 8.02
CA GLN A 81 12.63 10.08 6.86
C GLN A 81 11.99 9.44 5.64
N THR A 82 11.61 10.25 4.65
CA THR A 82 10.98 9.81 3.40
C THR A 82 11.72 10.40 2.20
N PRO A 83 11.83 9.68 1.07
CA PRO A 83 12.44 10.21 -0.16
C PRO A 83 11.62 11.33 -0.81
N LYS A 84 10.35 11.52 -0.39
CA LYS A 84 9.48 12.56 -0.94
C LYS A 84 9.92 13.96 -0.41
N PRO A 85 10.36 14.88 -1.29
CA PRO A 85 10.93 16.16 -0.86
C PRO A 85 9.96 16.99 -0.03
N GLY A 86 10.44 17.51 1.10
CA GLY A 86 9.67 18.39 2.00
C GLY A 86 8.72 17.67 2.97
N TRP A 87 8.48 16.37 2.82
CA TRP A 87 7.52 15.65 3.66
C TRP A 87 8.11 15.13 4.97
N SER A 88 9.42 14.98 5.08
CA SER A 88 10.05 14.51 6.32
C SER A 88 9.74 15.46 7.49
N GLY A 89 9.11 14.93 8.55
CA GLY A 89 8.69 15.70 9.73
C GLY A 89 7.36 16.45 9.60
N ALA A 90 6.69 16.40 8.45
CA ALA A 90 5.39 17.04 8.28
C ALA A 90 4.31 16.39 9.17
N ASP A 91 3.42 17.20 9.75
CA ASP A 91 2.24 16.75 10.50
C ASP A 91 1.04 16.55 9.57
N LEU A 92 0.68 15.30 9.31
CA LEU A 92 -0.48 14.96 8.47
C LEU A 92 -1.80 15.26 9.16
N LEU A 93 -1.88 15.03 10.47
CA LEU A 93 -3.15 14.99 11.18
C LEU A 93 -3.55 16.34 11.77
N GLY A 94 -2.60 17.23 12.06
CA GLY A 94 -2.86 18.57 12.58
C GLY A 94 -3.94 19.33 11.80
N PRO A 95 -3.76 19.59 10.49
CA PRO A 95 -4.77 20.32 9.70
C PRO A 95 -6.14 19.62 9.62
N ILE A 96 -6.17 18.28 9.67
CA ILE A 96 -7.42 17.51 9.66
C ILE A 96 -8.14 17.68 11.01
N ARG A 97 -7.41 17.58 12.12
CA ARG A 97 -7.95 17.77 13.48
C ARG A 97 -8.48 19.19 13.68
N ASP A 98 -7.78 20.20 13.17
CA ASP A 98 -8.22 21.59 13.25
C ASP A 98 -9.53 21.81 12.48
N ALA A 99 -9.70 21.13 11.34
CA ALA A 99 -10.91 21.22 10.53
C ALA A 99 -12.07 20.38 11.07
N PHE A 100 -11.79 19.26 11.74
CA PHE A 100 -12.79 18.29 12.24
C PHE A 100 -12.51 17.90 13.71
N PRO A 101 -12.61 18.83 14.67
CA PRO A 101 -12.10 18.63 16.04
C PRO A 101 -12.86 17.58 16.86
N GLN A 102 -14.09 17.21 16.46
CA GLN A 102 -14.93 16.23 17.16
C GLN A 102 -15.00 14.89 16.42
N THR A 103 -14.31 14.76 15.28
CA THR A 103 -14.40 13.56 14.45
C THR A 103 -13.24 12.61 14.77
N PRO A 104 -13.51 11.35 15.12
CA PRO A 104 -12.47 10.32 15.27
C PRO A 104 -11.67 10.14 13.99
N ILE A 105 -10.34 10.04 14.10
CA ILE A 105 -9.43 9.83 12.97
C ILE A 105 -8.62 8.56 13.21
N ALA A 106 -8.70 7.61 12.28
CA ALA A 106 -7.79 6.47 12.20
C ALA A 106 -6.75 6.70 11.11
N LEU A 107 -5.50 6.38 11.42
CA LEU A 107 -4.38 6.48 10.50
C LEU A 107 -3.62 5.15 10.47
N ASP A 108 -3.32 4.68 9.27
CA ASP A 108 -2.33 3.63 9.01
C ASP A 108 -1.60 3.91 7.69
N THR A 109 -0.69 3.04 7.28
CA THR A 109 -0.06 3.14 5.97
C THR A 109 -1.05 2.87 4.83
N ASP A 110 -0.73 3.34 3.64
CA ASP A 110 -1.46 3.06 2.40
C ASP A 110 -1.59 1.55 2.14
N VAL A 111 -0.50 0.80 2.34
CA VAL A 111 -0.48 -0.66 2.16
C VAL A 111 -1.20 -1.42 3.27
N ASN A 112 -1.15 -0.97 4.52
CA ASN A 112 -1.95 -1.57 5.60
C ASN A 112 -3.43 -1.25 5.40
N GLY A 113 -3.76 -0.03 4.97
CA GLY A 113 -5.11 0.35 4.55
C GLY A 113 -5.61 -0.61 3.48
N ALA A 114 -4.88 -0.74 2.37
CA ALA A 114 -5.25 -1.66 1.29
C ALA A 114 -5.43 -3.11 1.78
N ALA A 115 -4.54 -3.60 2.64
CA ALA A 115 -4.68 -4.91 3.28
C ALA A 115 -5.99 -5.05 4.07
N LEU A 116 -6.35 -4.05 4.88
CA LEU A 116 -7.60 -4.03 5.64
C LEU A 116 -8.83 -3.96 4.73
N GLY A 117 -8.74 -3.23 3.61
CA GLY A 117 -9.78 -3.23 2.58
C GLY A 117 -9.99 -4.64 2.01
N GLU A 118 -8.92 -5.32 1.62
CA GLU A 118 -8.97 -6.68 1.10
C GLU A 118 -9.47 -7.70 2.12
N ALA A 119 -9.15 -7.53 3.42
CA ALA A 119 -9.69 -8.37 4.49
C ALA A 119 -11.20 -8.22 4.65
N ARG A 120 -11.72 -7.02 4.38
CA ARG A 120 -13.12 -6.70 4.64
C ARG A 120 -14.04 -6.96 3.45
N TRP A 121 -13.54 -6.74 2.23
CA TRP A 121 -14.36 -6.83 1.01
C TRP A 121 -13.67 -7.50 -0.18
N GLY A 122 -12.41 -7.93 -0.05
CA GLY A 122 -11.61 -8.44 -1.16
C GLY A 122 -11.09 -9.85 -0.96
N GLY A 123 -9.90 -10.09 -1.49
CA GLY A 123 -9.29 -11.41 -1.59
C GLY A 123 -8.77 -11.98 -0.28
N ALA A 124 -8.88 -11.26 0.84
CA ALA A 124 -8.49 -11.73 2.17
C ALA A 124 -9.68 -11.91 3.13
N VAL A 125 -10.92 -11.86 2.64
CA VAL A 125 -12.10 -12.15 3.47
C VAL A 125 -11.99 -13.54 4.09
N GLY A 126 -12.11 -13.59 5.43
CA GLY A 126 -12.01 -14.82 6.21
C GLY A 126 -10.59 -15.26 6.57
N LEU A 127 -9.56 -14.51 6.15
CA LEU A 127 -8.16 -14.74 6.53
C LEU A 127 -7.76 -13.84 7.70
N ASP A 128 -6.90 -14.34 8.57
CA ASP A 128 -6.34 -13.55 9.69
C ASP A 128 -4.87 -13.19 9.48
N SER A 129 -4.17 -13.89 8.58
CA SER A 129 -2.74 -13.69 8.37
C SER A 129 -2.45 -13.68 6.88
N PHE A 130 -2.12 -12.52 6.32
CA PHE A 130 -1.91 -12.35 4.88
C PHE A 130 -1.04 -11.12 4.60
N ALA A 131 -0.52 -11.02 3.37
CA ALA A 131 0.24 -9.87 2.93
C ALA A 131 -0.45 -9.19 1.73
N TYR A 132 -0.50 -7.88 1.74
CA TYR A 132 -0.79 -7.05 0.56
C TYR A 132 0.52 -6.42 0.07
N VAL A 133 0.86 -6.63 -1.19
CA VAL A 133 2.05 -6.10 -1.84
C VAL A 133 1.63 -5.14 -2.94
N THR A 134 2.13 -3.91 -2.94
CA THR A 134 1.93 -2.96 -4.05
C THR A 134 3.23 -2.71 -4.78
N VAL A 135 3.17 -2.67 -6.11
CA VAL A 135 4.30 -2.33 -6.98
C VAL A 135 3.86 -1.24 -7.95
N GLY A 136 4.41 -0.04 -7.79
CA GLY A 136 4.06 1.15 -8.55
C GLY A 136 5.20 2.16 -8.51
N THR A 137 4.94 3.38 -8.03
CA THR A 137 6.00 4.38 -7.80
C THR A 137 7.06 3.87 -6.83
N GLY A 138 6.64 3.10 -5.82
CA GLY A 138 7.50 2.37 -4.90
C GLY A 138 7.07 0.91 -4.77
N ILE A 139 7.65 0.22 -3.80
CA ILE A 139 7.23 -1.13 -3.40
C ILE A 139 6.90 -1.10 -1.91
N GLY A 140 5.69 -1.50 -1.56
CA GLY A 140 5.24 -1.50 -0.17
C GLY A 140 4.52 -2.79 0.18
N VAL A 141 4.57 -3.17 1.46
CA VAL A 141 3.90 -4.37 1.96
C VAL A 141 3.11 -4.04 3.22
N GLY A 142 1.80 -4.29 3.17
CA GLY A 142 0.93 -4.33 4.34
C GLY A 142 0.87 -5.76 4.83
N LEU A 143 1.45 -6.03 6.00
CA LEU A 143 1.45 -7.37 6.59
C LEU A 143 0.42 -7.42 7.71
N VAL A 144 -0.50 -8.37 7.62
CA VAL A 144 -1.52 -8.62 8.64
C VAL A 144 -1.22 -9.97 9.28
N CYS A 145 -1.16 -10.02 10.61
CA CYS A 145 -0.98 -11.24 11.40
C CYS A 145 -2.03 -11.28 12.50
N ASN A 146 -2.72 -12.41 12.66
CA ASN A 146 -3.78 -12.58 13.67
C ASN A 146 -4.86 -11.48 13.62
N GLY A 147 -5.27 -11.09 12.41
CA GLY A 147 -6.31 -10.12 12.13
C GLY A 147 -5.88 -8.66 12.31
N ARG A 148 -4.60 -8.40 12.58
CA ARG A 148 -4.09 -7.04 12.86
C ARG A 148 -2.90 -6.70 11.96
N PRO A 149 -2.83 -5.47 11.42
CA PRO A 149 -1.62 -4.98 10.79
C PRO A 149 -0.43 -5.09 11.73
N VAL A 150 0.71 -5.54 11.20
CA VAL A 150 1.95 -5.64 11.96
C VAL A 150 2.47 -4.24 12.23
N HIS A 151 2.44 -3.84 13.49
CA HIS A 151 3.12 -2.65 14.00
C HIS A 151 4.16 -3.10 15.03
N GLY A 152 5.43 -2.74 14.81
CA GLY A 152 6.54 -3.04 15.73
C GLY A 152 7.26 -1.76 16.16
N LEU A 153 8.59 -1.72 15.98
CA LEU A 153 9.34 -0.46 16.09
C LEU A 153 8.82 0.60 15.11
N LEU A 154 8.37 0.15 13.94
CA LEU A 154 7.68 0.88 12.88
C LEU A 154 6.73 -0.10 12.16
N HIS A 155 5.94 0.37 11.20
CA HIS A 155 5.35 -0.50 10.19
C HIS A 155 6.44 -1.14 9.29
N PRO A 156 6.17 -2.29 8.65
CA PRO A 156 7.10 -2.91 7.72
C PRO A 156 7.48 -1.99 6.54
N GLU A 157 8.73 -2.09 6.10
CA GLU A 157 9.30 -1.40 4.93
C GLU A 157 9.92 -2.44 3.99
N ALA A 158 9.14 -3.49 3.66
CA ALA A 158 9.66 -4.66 2.96
C ALA A 158 10.07 -4.38 1.51
N GLY A 159 9.65 -3.25 0.92
CA GLY A 159 10.18 -2.78 -0.37
C GLY A 159 11.66 -2.40 -0.33
N HIS A 160 12.22 -2.14 0.85
CA HIS A 160 13.63 -1.75 1.02
C HIS A 160 14.55 -2.90 1.43
N ILE A 161 14.07 -4.16 1.44
CA ILE A 161 14.95 -5.30 1.69
C ILE A 161 16.03 -5.40 0.60
N ARG A 162 17.19 -5.94 1.00
CA ARG A 162 18.23 -6.35 0.06
C ARG A 162 17.81 -7.67 -0.57
N VAL A 163 17.95 -7.75 -1.89
CA VAL A 163 17.62 -8.95 -2.68
C VAL A 163 18.83 -9.41 -3.45
N ARG A 164 18.84 -10.68 -3.87
CA ARG A 164 19.89 -11.15 -4.76
C ARG A 164 19.78 -10.44 -6.11
N ARG A 165 20.89 -9.84 -6.55
CA ARG A 165 20.96 -9.22 -7.88
C ARG A 165 20.82 -10.28 -8.97
N GLN A 166 20.02 -9.97 -9.98
CA GLN A 166 19.91 -10.83 -11.14
C GLN A 166 21.23 -10.76 -11.94
N PRO A 167 21.84 -11.90 -12.33
CA PRO A 167 23.16 -11.91 -12.96
C PRO A 167 23.25 -11.10 -14.27
N ASP A 168 22.11 -10.93 -14.94
CA ASP A 168 21.93 -10.23 -16.20
C ASP A 168 21.57 -8.74 -16.03
N ASP A 169 21.51 -8.21 -14.79
CA ASP A 169 21.11 -6.82 -14.52
C ASP A 169 22.26 -5.95 -13.99
N SER A 170 22.72 -5.05 -14.85
CA SER A 170 23.77 -4.06 -14.53
C SER A 170 23.24 -2.74 -13.96
N TYR A 171 21.91 -2.58 -13.82
CA TYR A 171 21.32 -1.33 -13.32
C TYR A 171 21.71 -1.04 -11.86
N ALA A 172 22.30 0.12 -11.59
CA ALA A 172 22.85 0.43 -10.26
C ALA A 172 21.79 0.50 -9.13
N GLY A 173 20.53 0.80 -9.48
CA GLY A 173 19.43 0.99 -8.54
C GLY A 173 19.05 2.47 -8.36
N HIS A 174 17.76 2.71 -8.13
CA HIS A 174 17.17 4.04 -8.03
C HIS A 174 17.07 4.58 -6.58
N CYS A 175 17.09 3.69 -5.58
CA CYS A 175 16.73 4.08 -4.22
C CYS A 175 17.76 5.05 -3.62
N PRO A 176 17.37 6.25 -3.14
CA PRO A 176 18.32 7.24 -2.62
C PRO A 176 18.97 6.82 -1.28
N PHE A 177 18.37 5.88 -0.55
CA PHE A 177 18.90 5.37 0.72
C PHE A 177 19.80 4.15 0.54
N HIS A 178 19.43 3.28 -0.41
CA HIS A 178 20.00 1.93 -0.47
C HIS A 178 20.65 1.62 -1.82
N GLY A 179 20.38 2.37 -2.88
CA GLY A 179 20.75 2.04 -4.26
C GLY A 179 19.88 0.88 -4.76
N ASP A 180 20.34 -0.35 -4.52
CA ASP A 180 19.82 -1.59 -5.10
C ASP A 180 19.02 -2.46 -4.12
N CYS A 181 18.26 -1.85 -3.21
CA CYS A 181 17.18 -2.58 -2.55
C CYS A 181 16.11 -2.98 -3.58
N LEU A 182 15.17 -3.85 -3.18
CA LEU A 182 14.10 -4.33 -4.06
C LEU A 182 13.37 -3.19 -4.80
N GLU A 183 12.90 -2.17 -4.08
CA GLU A 183 12.27 -0.98 -4.68
C GLU A 183 13.20 -0.31 -5.68
N GLY A 184 14.47 -0.11 -5.31
CA GLY A 184 15.47 0.50 -6.17
C GLY A 184 15.71 -0.27 -7.47
N LEU A 185 15.37 -1.55 -7.55
CA LEU A 185 15.56 -2.39 -8.74
C LEU A 185 14.28 -2.61 -9.55
N ALA A 186 13.11 -2.62 -8.91
CA ALA A 186 11.87 -3.14 -9.50
C ALA A 186 10.66 -2.18 -9.47
N CYS A 187 10.76 -0.99 -8.87
CA CYS A 187 9.66 -0.02 -8.95
C CYS A 187 9.54 0.63 -10.35
N GLY A 188 8.42 1.31 -10.61
CA GLY A 188 8.17 2.04 -11.85
C GLY A 188 9.31 3.01 -12.24
N PRO A 189 9.80 3.88 -11.34
CA PRO A 189 10.98 4.70 -11.58
C PRO A 189 12.25 3.91 -11.94
N ALA A 190 12.48 2.75 -11.34
CA ALA A 190 13.62 1.88 -11.68
C ALA A 190 13.46 1.28 -13.09
N ILE A 191 12.25 0.87 -13.47
CA ILE A 191 11.91 0.43 -14.82
C ILE A 191 12.14 1.56 -15.83
N GLN A 192 11.68 2.76 -15.52
CA GLN A 192 11.85 3.93 -16.38
C GLN A 192 13.32 4.31 -16.55
N ALA A 193 14.09 4.32 -15.46
CA ALA A 193 15.52 4.59 -15.52
C ALA A 193 16.30 3.50 -16.31
N ARG A 194 15.85 2.24 -16.24
CA ARG A 194 16.46 1.12 -16.96
C ARG A 194 16.15 1.13 -18.46
N THR A 195 14.91 1.46 -18.84
CA THR A 195 14.42 1.34 -20.22
C THR A 195 14.38 2.67 -20.99
N GLY A 196 14.49 3.80 -20.28
CA GLY A 196 14.28 5.14 -20.82
C GLY A 196 12.82 5.50 -21.10
N LYS A 197 11.85 4.64 -20.73
CA LYS A 197 10.42 4.80 -21.05
C LYS A 197 9.56 4.55 -19.82
N ALA A 198 8.43 5.26 -19.72
CA ALA A 198 7.43 4.96 -18.70
C ALA A 198 6.84 3.55 -18.93
N GLY A 199 6.54 2.83 -17.86
CA GLY A 199 6.10 1.42 -17.93
C GLY A 199 4.86 1.22 -18.81
N GLU A 200 3.94 2.18 -18.79
CA GLU A 200 2.69 2.17 -19.56
C GLU A 200 2.92 2.27 -21.08
N THR A 201 4.13 2.67 -21.51
CA THR A 201 4.50 2.84 -22.92
C THR A 201 5.37 1.70 -23.45
N LEU A 202 5.75 0.76 -22.59
CA LEU A 202 6.54 -0.40 -22.97
C LEU A 202 5.67 -1.46 -23.65
N ALA A 203 6.29 -2.26 -24.51
CA ALA A 203 5.62 -3.38 -25.15
C ALA A 203 5.29 -4.47 -24.10
N ALA A 204 4.23 -5.24 -24.32
CA ALA A 204 3.79 -6.27 -23.38
C ALA A 204 4.82 -7.40 -23.19
N ASP A 205 5.70 -7.60 -24.17
CA ASP A 205 6.77 -8.60 -24.21
C ASP A 205 8.16 -8.02 -23.88
N ASP A 206 8.24 -6.78 -23.38
CA ASP A 206 9.50 -6.18 -22.97
C ASP A 206 10.18 -7.02 -21.87
N PRO A 207 11.48 -7.37 -22.00
CA PRO A 207 12.18 -8.23 -21.05
C PRO A 207 12.23 -7.66 -19.62
N VAL A 208 12.01 -6.35 -19.44
CA VAL A 208 11.96 -5.74 -18.11
C VAL A 208 10.86 -6.34 -17.24
N TRP A 209 9.76 -6.83 -17.82
CA TRP A 209 8.66 -7.42 -17.05
C TRP A 209 9.07 -8.72 -16.37
N SER A 210 9.77 -9.58 -17.10
CA SER A 210 10.32 -10.82 -16.56
C SER A 210 11.40 -10.53 -15.50
N LEU A 211 12.26 -9.54 -15.75
CA LEU A 211 13.27 -9.11 -14.78
C LEU A 211 12.64 -8.60 -13.47
N THR A 212 11.64 -7.71 -13.57
CA THR A 212 10.89 -7.20 -12.41
C THR A 212 10.22 -8.34 -11.65
N GLY A 213 9.59 -9.29 -12.35
CA GLY A 213 8.99 -10.47 -11.73
C GLY A 213 10.01 -11.28 -10.92
N ARG A 214 11.19 -11.56 -11.48
CA ARG A 214 12.26 -12.28 -10.76
C ARG A 214 12.74 -11.55 -9.50
N TYR A 215 12.77 -10.22 -9.50
CA TYR A 215 13.06 -9.46 -8.28
C TYR A 215 11.92 -9.54 -7.25
N LEU A 216 10.67 -9.48 -7.69
CA LEU A 216 9.52 -9.65 -6.79
C LEU A 216 9.43 -11.06 -6.20
N ALA A 217 9.92 -12.07 -6.90
CA ALA A 217 10.02 -13.43 -6.36
C ALA A 217 10.84 -13.48 -5.06
N GLU A 218 11.93 -12.73 -4.95
CA GLU A 218 12.75 -12.64 -3.73
C GLU A 218 11.95 -12.07 -2.55
N LEU A 219 11.03 -11.14 -2.81
CA LEU A 219 10.09 -10.64 -1.80
C LEU A 219 9.10 -11.73 -1.38
N PHE A 220 8.50 -12.42 -2.35
CA PHE A 220 7.55 -13.49 -2.07
C PHE A 220 8.20 -14.63 -1.28
N HIS A 221 9.42 -15.04 -1.62
CA HIS A 221 10.22 -15.96 -0.81
C HIS A 221 10.37 -15.48 0.62
N SER A 222 10.77 -14.22 0.79
CA SER A 222 10.98 -13.64 2.12
C SER A 222 9.68 -13.62 2.93
N LEU A 223 8.56 -13.22 2.32
CA LEU A 223 7.25 -13.20 2.99
C LEU A 223 6.78 -14.61 3.37
N ILE A 224 6.91 -15.58 2.46
CA ILE A 224 6.55 -16.98 2.71
C ILE A 224 7.36 -17.55 3.87
N LEU A 225 8.68 -17.37 3.86
CA LEU A 225 9.58 -18.00 4.81
C LEU A 225 9.64 -17.30 6.17
N ILE A 226 9.38 -15.99 6.23
CA ILE A 226 9.46 -15.20 7.48
C ILE A 226 8.08 -15.04 8.11
N ALA A 227 7.08 -14.64 7.31
CA ALA A 227 5.76 -14.28 7.84
C ALA A 227 4.73 -15.41 7.72
N SER A 228 4.98 -16.41 6.86
CA SER A 228 4.07 -17.54 6.61
C SER A 228 2.60 -17.11 6.44
N PRO A 229 2.30 -16.13 5.55
CA PRO A 229 0.92 -15.68 5.36
C PRO A 229 0.07 -16.81 4.76
N GLN A 230 -1.25 -16.73 4.91
CA GLN A 230 -2.24 -17.57 4.24
C GLN A 230 -2.46 -17.16 2.78
N ARG A 231 -2.08 -15.93 2.42
CA ARG A 231 -2.23 -15.36 1.08
C ARG A 231 -1.32 -14.16 0.85
N ILE A 232 -0.88 -13.98 -0.39
CA ILE A 232 -0.23 -12.76 -0.87
C ILE A 232 -1.12 -12.13 -1.95
N LEU A 233 -1.61 -10.93 -1.69
CA LEU A 233 -2.39 -10.14 -2.63
C LEU A 233 -1.49 -9.10 -3.29
N VAL A 234 -1.50 -9.02 -4.61
CA VAL A 234 -0.63 -8.13 -5.39
C VAL A 234 -1.45 -7.03 -6.05
N GLY A 235 -1.12 -5.79 -5.74
CA GLY A 235 -1.69 -4.59 -6.34
C GLY A 235 -0.64 -3.67 -6.98
N GLY A 236 -1.08 -2.48 -7.35
CA GLY A 236 -0.25 -1.48 -8.02
C GLY A 236 -0.09 -1.73 -9.52
N GLY A 237 0.10 -0.66 -10.29
CA GLY A 237 0.08 -0.72 -11.76
C GLY A 237 1.15 -1.63 -12.37
N ILE A 238 2.32 -1.75 -11.73
CA ILE A 238 3.37 -2.67 -12.18
C ILE A 238 3.09 -4.10 -11.69
N GLY A 239 2.63 -4.26 -10.45
CA GLY A 239 2.38 -5.58 -9.86
C GLY A 239 1.24 -6.33 -10.52
N LEU A 240 0.22 -5.60 -10.99
CA LEU A 240 -0.92 -6.13 -11.74
C LEU A 240 -0.61 -6.43 -13.21
N ASN A 241 0.58 -6.10 -13.73
CA ASN A 241 0.99 -6.48 -15.06
C ASN A 241 1.07 -8.03 -15.15
N PRO A 242 0.33 -8.68 -16.07
CA PRO A 242 0.30 -10.15 -16.14
C PRO A 242 1.67 -10.80 -16.35
N ALA A 243 2.56 -10.17 -17.12
CA ALA A 243 3.90 -10.69 -17.37
C ALA A 243 4.78 -10.62 -16.11
N VAL A 244 4.65 -9.53 -15.33
CA VAL A 244 5.34 -9.38 -14.05
C VAL A 244 4.87 -10.42 -13.04
N LEU A 245 3.54 -10.55 -12.85
CA LEU A 245 2.99 -11.48 -11.87
C LEU A 245 3.29 -12.94 -12.22
N THR A 246 3.21 -13.29 -13.51
CA THR A 246 3.56 -14.65 -13.99
C THR A 246 5.02 -14.96 -13.71
N ALA A 247 5.94 -14.08 -14.12
CA ALA A 247 7.37 -14.27 -13.88
C ALA A 247 7.72 -14.31 -12.39
N ALA A 248 7.05 -13.50 -11.56
CA ALA A 248 7.23 -13.52 -10.12
C ALA A 248 6.78 -14.85 -9.49
N ARG A 249 5.61 -15.37 -9.89
CA ARG A 249 5.13 -16.67 -9.42
C ARG A 249 6.04 -17.81 -9.88
N ASP A 250 6.45 -17.82 -11.14
CA ASP A 250 7.35 -18.84 -11.68
C ASP A 250 8.68 -18.90 -10.91
N ALA A 251 9.32 -17.75 -10.73
CA ALA A 251 10.59 -17.66 -10.02
C ALA A 251 10.44 -17.95 -8.52
N ALA A 252 9.33 -17.52 -7.89
CA ALA A 252 9.07 -17.80 -6.48
C ALA A 252 8.81 -19.29 -6.23
N HIS A 253 7.96 -19.91 -7.04
CA HIS A 253 7.67 -21.34 -6.96
C HIS A 253 8.94 -22.18 -7.18
N SER A 254 9.68 -21.90 -8.26
CA SER A 254 10.94 -22.60 -8.54
C SER A 254 11.98 -22.40 -7.44
N GLY A 255 12.11 -21.18 -6.88
CA GLY A 255 13.10 -20.88 -5.86
C GLY A 255 12.78 -21.49 -4.49
N LEU A 256 11.52 -21.86 -4.21
CA LEU A 256 11.17 -22.60 -3.00
C LEU A 256 11.67 -24.05 -3.06
N GLY A 257 11.86 -24.60 -4.28
CA GLY A 257 12.46 -25.92 -4.47
C GLY A 257 11.73 -27.06 -3.75
N GLY A 258 10.41 -26.94 -3.55
CA GLY A 258 9.59 -27.91 -2.82
C GLY A 258 9.76 -27.89 -1.30
N TYR A 259 10.41 -26.87 -0.73
CA TYR A 259 10.64 -26.79 0.72
C TYR A 259 9.35 -26.63 1.54
N ILE A 260 8.33 -25.98 0.97
CA ILE A 260 7.02 -25.79 1.59
C ILE A 260 6.02 -26.70 0.87
N GLU A 261 5.76 -27.88 1.45
CA GLU A 261 4.86 -28.90 0.88
C GLU A 261 3.47 -28.35 0.52
N ALA A 262 2.91 -27.48 1.37
CA ALA A 262 1.61 -26.85 1.15
C ALA A 262 1.54 -25.95 -0.10
N LEU A 263 2.68 -25.60 -0.69
CA LEU A 263 2.84 -24.71 -1.83
C LEU A 263 3.56 -25.38 -3.01
N GLU A 264 3.76 -26.71 -2.96
CA GLU A 264 4.45 -27.45 -4.02
C GLU A 264 3.60 -27.56 -5.29
N ASP A 265 2.29 -27.77 -5.14
CA ASP A 265 1.37 -27.80 -6.29
C ASP A 265 1.24 -26.41 -6.93
N ARG A 266 1.37 -26.36 -8.26
CA ARG A 266 1.39 -25.09 -8.99
C ARG A 266 0.06 -24.35 -8.94
N SER A 267 -1.07 -25.07 -9.02
CA SER A 267 -2.39 -24.44 -8.97
C SER A 267 -2.64 -23.79 -7.62
N THR A 268 -2.28 -24.49 -6.54
CA THR A 268 -2.32 -23.98 -5.17
C THR A 268 -1.43 -22.75 -4.99
N PHE A 269 -0.22 -22.76 -5.58
CA PHE A 269 0.69 -21.61 -5.53
C PHE A 269 0.13 -20.37 -6.21
N ASP A 270 -0.50 -20.54 -7.38
CA ASP A 270 -1.10 -19.44 -8.14
C ASP A 270 -2.34 -18.86 -7.44
N GLU A 271 -3.08 -19.67 -6.68
CA GLU A 271 -4.16 -19.20 -5.80
C GLU A 271 -3.64 -18.51 -4.53
N PHE A 272 -2.47 -18.94 -4.03
CA PHE A 272 -1.82 -18.38 -2.85
C PHE A 272 -1.30 -16.96 -3.09
N ILE A 273 -0.68 -16.71 -4.25
CA ILE A 273 -0.25 -15.36 -4.67
C ILE A 273 -1.20 -14.89 -5.75
N GLN A 274 -2.06 -13.90 -5.53
CA GLN A 274 -3.05 -13.49 -6.53
C GLN A 274 -3.22 -11.97 -6.63
N PRO A 275 -3.79 -11.45 -7.74
CA PRO A 275 -4.13 -10.03 -7.82
C PRO A 275 -5.05 -9.61 -6.67
N ALA A 276 -4.88 -8.39 -6.18
CA ALA A 276 -5.80 -7.76 -5.24
C ALA A 276 -7.22 -7.66 -5.86
N HIS A 277 -8.26 -8.02 -5.11
CA HIS A 277 -9.63 -8.10 -5.67
C HIS A 277 -10.30 -6.73 -5.77
N LEU A 278 -9.90 -5.79 -4.92
CA LEU A 278 -10.40 -4.41 -4.97
C LEU A 278 -9.71 -3.58 -6.06
N GLY A 279 -8.64 -4.11 -6.68
CA GLY A 279 -7.89 -3.44 -7.74
C GLY A 279 -7.49 -2.01 -7.35
N ASP A 280 -7.79 -1.05 -8.22
CA ASP A 280 -7.49 0.37 -8.00
C ASP A 280 -8.26 1.00 -6.82
N ARG A 281 -9.28 0.33 -6.28
CA ARG A 281 -10.04 0.81 -5.11
C ARG A 281 -9.43 0.37 -3.79
N ALA A 282 -8.40 -0.49 -3.77
CA ALA A 282 -7.88 -1.07 -2.53
C ALA A 282 -7.49 0.00 -1.50
N GLY A 283 -6.80 1.06 -1.91
CA GLY A 283 -6.39 2.15 -1.00
C GLY A 283 -7.55 2.93 -0.40
N VAL A 284 -8.47 3.45 -1.22
CA VAL A 284 -9.65 4.19 -0.73
C VAL A 284 -10.59 3.32 0.11
N MET A 285 -10.77 2.04 -0.26
CA MET A 285 -11.54 1.09 0.55
C MET A 285 -10.82 0.78 1.87
N GLY A 286 -9.49 0.74 1.86
CA GLY A 286 -8.69 0.66 3.07
C GLY A 286 -8.92 1.81 4.04
N ALA A 287 -8.93 3.04 3.51
CA ALA A 287 -9.29 4.22 4.29
C ALA A 287 -10.72 4.13 4.85
N LEU A 288 -11.69 3.59 4.09
CA LEU A 288 -13.03 3.33 4.61
C LEU A 288 -13.02 2.31 5.76
N ALA A 289 -12.27 1.21 5.64
CA ALA A 289 -12.16 0.21 6.69
C ALA A 289 -11.58 0.82 7.99
N LEU A 290 -10.56 1.68 7.87
CA LEU A 290 -9.98 2.42 8.98
C LEU A 290 -11.00 3.36 9.64
N ALA A 291 -11.73 4.14 8.86
CA ALA A 291 -12.76 5.05 9.37
C ALA A 291 -13.85 4.31 10.16
N GLN A 292 -14.33 3.20 9.61
CA GLN A 292 -15.32 2.35 10.26
C GLN A 292 -14.78 1.78 11.58
N GLY A 293 -13.52 1.32 11.60
CA GLY A 293 -12.86 0.87 12.83
C GLY A 293 -12.83 1.94 13.91
N ALA A 294 -12.38 3.15 13.56
CA ALA A 294 -12.32 4.29 14.49
C ALA A 294 -13.70 4.64 15.09
N SER A 295 -14.75 4.61 14.26
CA SER A 295 -16.12 4.89 14.69
C SER A 295 -16.64 3.82 15.66
N HIS A 296 -16.33 2.54 15.42
CA HIS A 296 -16.70 1.46 16.32
C HIS A 296 -15.98 1.55 17.68
N GLU A 297 -14.68 1.82 17.69
CA GLU A 297 -13.89 1.99 18.92
C GLU A 297 -14.37 3.20 19.73
N HIS A 298 -14.71 4.31 19.07
CA HIS A 298 -15.21 5.51 19.75
C HIS A 298 -16.61 5.32 20.36
N ARG A 299 -17.44 4.43 19.79
CA ARG A 299 -18.79 4.11 20.29
C ARG A 299 -18.82 2.94 21.28
N ALA A 300 -17.69 2.26 21.49
CA ALA A 300 -17.60 1.18 22.47
C ALA A 300 -17.70 1.75 23.90
N PRO A 301 -18.52 1.15 24.78
CA PRO A 301 -18.73 1.64 26.16
C PRO A 301 -17.51 1.48 27.07
#